data_AF-A0A3L9YWG9-F1
#
_entry.id   AF-A0A3L9YWG9-F1
#
_cell.length_a   1.000
_cell.length_b   1.000
_cell.length_c   1.000
_cell.angle_alpha   90.00
_cell.angle_beta   90.00
_cell.angle_gamma   90.00
#
_symmetry.space_group_name_H-M   'P 1'
#
loop_
_entity.id
_entity.type
_entity.pdbx_description
1 polymer ?
#
loop_
_entity_poly.entity_id
_entity_poly.type
_entity_poly.pdbx_seq_one_letter_code
_entity_poly.pdbx_strand_id
1 'polypeptide(L)'
;MTVLPSPTSDSPRSAPITRFHRARLMQIWRSAGWPCKDGLEIDLLAAGLIRLHIAADGCETLRLTDEGIRTLAQARQRGVRALSLHDRLGQKFAAQLLASGRIVWTELSLRAVIDTVPMGDVVPPAATADAPANTAPAMAPLWAEDDHAPAARAAANVWRMARPDLFSVRNTSVPAYLQPMVHEVKASRADLLSDLRHDAKRQAYQWLCEECYYVFPAGIAEPEEIPEHVGIWVLHGSVEDGRFELLRPARHNRCTLPFSVWMALCKATPLRSDGDMTQTHLGEPAPPATDTPTTPP
;
A
#
# COMPACT_ATOMS: atom_id res chain seq x y z
N MET A 1 -69.21 -21.85 -5.28
CA MET A 1 -68.17 -20.81 -5.21
C MET A 1 -66.98 -21.40 -4.47
N THR A 2 -66.02 -21.97 -5.21
CA THR A 2 -64.81 -22.55 -4.64
C THR A 2 -63.66 -21.66 -5.08
N VAL A 3 -63.17 -20.82 -4.16
CA VAL A 3 -62.05 -19.92 -4.40
C VAL A 3 -60.78 -20.75 -4.28
N LEU A 4 -60.07 -20.95 -5.39
CA LEU A 4 -58.72 -21.51 -5.40
C LEU A 4 -57.74 -20.46 -4.84
N PRO A 5 -56.87 -20.80 -3.89
CA PRO A 5 -55.85 -19.89 -3.40
C PRO A 5 -54.78 -19.64 -4.48
N SER A 6 -54.45 -18.37 -4.72
CA SER A 6 -53.37 -17.95 -5.60
C SER A 6 -52.02 -18.51 -5.13
N PRO A 7 -51.14 -18.97 -6.03
CA PRO A 7 -49.80 -19.40 -5.64
C PRO A 7 -49.01 -18.19 -5.13
N THR A 8 -48.60 -18.23 -3.87
CA THR A 8 -47.60 -17.33 -3.31
C THR A 8 -46.28 -17.57 -4.04
N SER A 9 -45.85 -16.61 -4.87
CA SER A 9 -44.49 -16.59 -5.44
C SER A 9 -43.47 -16.40 -4.32
N ASP A 10 -43.06 -17.51 -3.71
CA ASP A 10 -41.95 -17.53 -2.77
C ASP A 10 -40.65 -17.42 -3.59
N SER A 11 -40.25 -16.17 -3.86
CA SER A 11 -38.98 -15.91 -4.56
C SER A 11 -37.84 -16.38 -3.66
N PRO A 12 -36.91 -17.21 -4.16
CA PRO A 12 -35.83 -17.73 -3.32
C PRO A 12 -35.05 -16.58 -2.73
N ARG A 13 -34.88 -16.57 -1.40
CA ARG A 13 -34.02 -15.60 -0.71
C ARG A 13 -32.60 -15.74 -1.23
N SER A 14 -32.15 -14.77 -2.03
CA SER A 14 -30.79 -14.73 -2.55
C SER A 14 -29.78 -14.70 -1.40
N ALA A 15 -28.74 -15.53 -1.48
CA ALA A 15 -27.67 -15.56 -0.49
C ALA A 15 -26.98 -14.19 -0.37
N PRO A 16 -26.47 -13.81 0.83
CA PRO A 16 -25.80 -12.54 1.01
C PRO A 16 -24.49 -12.46 0.22
N ILE A 17 -24.34 -11.40 -0.57
CA ILE A 17 -23.17 -11.18 -1.46
C ILE A 17 -21.91 -10.84 -0.65
N THR A 18 -21.00 -11.80 -0.55
CA THR A 18 -19.72 -11.67 0.18
C THR A 18 -18.59 -11.06 -0.67
N ARG A 19 -17.39 -10.89 -0.09
CA ARG A 19 -16.19 -10.42 -0.82
C ARG A 19 -15.79 -11.31 -1.99
N PHE A 20 -16.00 -12.63 -1.88
CA PHE A 20 -15.63 -13.60 -2.91
C PHE A 20 -16.52 -13.46 -4.15
N HIS A 21 -17.83 -13.26 -3.94
CA HIS A 21 -18.77 -12.93 -5.01
C HIS A 21 -18.38 -11.65 -5.76
N ARG A 22 -17.92 -10.62 -5.05
CA ARG A 22 -17.45 -9.37 -5.67
C ARG A 22 -16.16 -9.55 -6.46
N ALA A 23 -15.22 -10.37 -5.96
CA ALA A 23 -14.02 -10.72 -6.71
C ALA A 23 -14.38 -11.48 -8.00
N ARG A 24 -15.33 -12.41 -7.94
CA ARG A 24 -15.84 -13.14 -9.11
C ARG A 24 -16.52 -12.21 -10.12
N LEU A 25 -17.38 -11.28 -9.67
CA LEU A 25 -17.98 -10.26 -10.53
C LEU A 25 -16.93 -9.42 -11.25
N MET A 26 -15.87 -8.99 -10.57
CA MET A 26 -14.75 -8.25 -11.19
C MET A 26 -13.98 -9.10 -12.20
N GLN A 27 -13.82 -10.40 -11.96
CA GLN A 27 -13.17 -11.31 -12.91
C GLN A 27 -14.01 -11.47 -14.18
N ILE A 28 -15.32 -11.67 -14.03
CA ILE A 28 -16.25 -11.77 -15.18
C ILE A 28 -16.25 -10.43 -15.95
N TRP A 29 -16.29 -9.29 -15.26
CA TRP A 29 -16.22 -7.97 -15.91
C TRP A 29 -14.95 -7.72 -16.73
N ARG A 30 -13.80 -8.23 -16.25
CA ARG A 30 -12.49 -8.07 -16.92
C ARG A 30 -12.24 -9.09 -18.03
N SER A 31 -13.07 -10.11 -18.16
CA SER A 31 -12.84 -11.23 -19.08
C SER A 31 -14.06 -11.47 -19.99
N ALA A 32 -13.95 -12.46 -20.88
CA ALA A 32 -15.07 -12.88 -21.72
C ALA A 32 -16.17 -13.65 -20.95
N GLY A 33 -15.99 -13.88 -19.64
CA GLY A 33 -17.03 -14.43 -18.76
C GLY A 33 -17.26 -15.93 -18.88
N TRP A 34 -16.23 -16.75 -19.13
CA TRP A 34 -16.40 -18.20 -19.25
C TRP A 34 -17.00 -18.84 -17.98
N PRO A 35 -18.10 -19.62 -18.08
CA PRO A 35 -18.74 -20.23 -16.91
C PRO A 35 -17.86 -21.32 -16.27
N CYS A 36 -17.67 -21.23 -14.95
CA CYS A 36 -17.01 -22.26 -14.14
C CYS A 36 -18.02 -23.23 -13.49
N LYS A 37 -19.31 -22.89 -13.50
CA LYS A 37 -20.44 -23.63 -12.91
C LYS A 37 -20.22 -23.99 -11.43
N ASP A 38 -19.66 -23.05 -10.67
CA ASP A 38 -19.41 -23.19 -9.23
C ASP A 38 -20.54 -22.60 -8.37
N GLY A 39 -20.46 -22.76 -7.05
CA GLY A 39 -21.46 -22.23 -6.11
C GLY A 39 -21.56 -20.70 -6.12
N LEU A 40 -20.46 -19.99 -6.38
CA LEU A 40 -20.47 -18.52 -6.45
C LEU A 40 -21.28 -18.05 -7.67
N GLU A 41 -21.16 -18.73 -8.80
CA GLU A 41 -21.95 -18.43 -10.00
C GLU A 41 -23.44 -18.70 -9.79
N ILE A 42 -23.78 -19.80 -9.11
CA ILE A 42 -25.17 -20.09 -8.74
C ILE A 42 -25.74 -18.95 -7.89
N ASP A 43 -25.01 -18.51 -6.87
CA ASP A 43 -25.44 -17.41 -6.00
C ASP A 43 -25.56 -16.08 -6.75
N LEU A 44 -24.61 -15.77 -7.65
CA LEU A 44 -24.64 -14.55 -8.47
C LEU A 44 -25.77 -14.56 -9.51
N LEU A 45 -26.07 -15.71 -10.11
CA LEU A 45 -27.19 -15.90 -11.04
C LEU A 45 -28.53 -15.79 -10.29
N ALA A 46 -28.65 -16.44 -9.13
CA ALA A 46 -29.84 -16.37 -8.28
C ALA A 46 -30.08 -14.95 -7.75
N ALA A 47 -29.02 -14.20 -7.46
CA ALA A 47 -29.09 -12.79 -7.08
C ALA A 47 -29.30 -11.83 -8.27
N GLY A 48 -29.34 -12.34 -9.51
CA GLY A 48 -29.56 -11.52 -10.71
C GLY A 48 -28.41 -10.57 -11.04
N LEU A 49 -27.21 -10.78 -10.49
CA LEU A 49 -26.04 -9.91 -10.72
C LEU A 49 -25.28 -10.27 -12.00
N ILE A 50 -25.42 -11.51 -12.45
CA ILE A 50 -24.93 -11.98 -13.73
C ILE A 50 -26.05 -12.70 -14.48
N ARG A 51 -25.89 -12.83 -15.79
CA ARG A 51 -26.77 -13.60 -16.67
C ARG A 51 -25.94 -14.50 -17.59
N LEU A 52 -26.49 -15.67 -17.87
CA LEU A 52 -25.98 -16.53 -18.93
C LEU A 52 -26.37 -15.94 -20.30
N HIS A 53 -25.40 -15.88 -21.21
CA HIS A 53 -25.54 -15.47 -22.58
C HIS A 53 -25.03 -16.59 -23.48
N ILE A 54 -25.90 -17.11 -24.33
CA ILE A 54 -25.57 -18.16 -25.30
C ILE A 54 -25.38 -17.46 -26.65
N ALA A 55 -24.17 -17.53 -27.19
CA ALA A 55 -23.87 -16.99 -28.51
C ALA A 55 -24.47 -17.85 -29.62
N ALA A 56 -24.53 -17.33 -30.85
CA ALA A 56 -25.15 -18.01 -32.00
C ALA A 56 -24.44 -19.31 -32.40
N ASP A 57 -23.18 -19.47 -31.99
CA ASP A 57 -22.37 -20.68 -32.12
C ASP A 57 -22.62 -21.70 -30.99
N GLY A 58 -23.50 -21.39 -30.04
CA GLY A 58 -23.82 -22.23 -28.88
C GLY A 58 -22.89 -22.03 -27.68
N CYS A 59 -21.89 -21.14 -27.76
CA CYS A 59 -20.98 -20.91 -26.65
C CYS A 59 -21.64 -20.14 -25.50
N GLU A 60 -21.54 -20.69 -24.29
CA GLU A 60 -22.02 -20.09 -23.05
C GLU A 60 -21.00 -19.09 -22.49
N THR A 61 -21.46 -17.87 -22.19
CA THR A 61 -20.68 -16.83 -21.50
C THR A 61 -21.54 -16.16 -20.42
N LEU A 62 -20.92 -15.71 -19.34
CA LEU A 62 -21.54 -14.95 -18.27
C LEU A 62 -21.30 -13.47 -18.52
N ARG A 63 -22.36 -12.68 -18.44
CA ARG A 63 -22.29 -11.22 -18.50
C ARG A 63 -22.86 -10.62 -17.24
N LEU A 64 -22.29 -9.51 -16.78
CA LEU A 64 -22.89 -8.75 -15.70
C LEU A 64 -24.21 -8.15 -16.17
N THR A 65 -25.19 -8.15 -15.28
CA THR A 65 -26.40 -7.34 -15.45
C THR A 65 -26.13 -5.90 -15.02
N ASP A 66 -27.05 -4.99 -15.31
CA ASP A 66 -26.96 -3.61 -14.80
C ASP A 66 -26.94 -3.56 -13.27
N GLU A 67 -27.61 -4.50 -12.59
CA GLU A 67 -27.54 -4.65 -11.13
C GLU A 67 -26.15 -5.12 -10.68
N GLY A 68 -25.54 -6.06 -11.40
CA GLY A 68 -24.15 -6.47 -11.17
C GLY A 68 -23.16 -5.31 -11.31
N ILE A 69 -23.32 -4.50 -12.36
CA ILE A 69 -22.49 -3.30 -12.60
C ILE A 69 -22.71 -2.27 -11.49
N ARG A 70 -23.97 -1.99 -11.12
CA ARG A 70 -24.29 -1.08 -10.01
C ARG A 70 -23.73 -1.58 -8.68
N THR A 71 -23.78 -2.87 -8.42
CA THR A 71 -23.20 -3.49 -7.22
C THR A 71 -21.68 -3.29 -7.16
N LEU A 72 -20.98 -3.49 -8.29
CA LEU A 72 -19.54 -3.19 -8.40
C LEU A 72 -19.25 -1.70 -8.24
N ALA A 73 -20.04 -0.82 -8.86
CA ALA A 73 -19.88 0.63 -8.75
C ALA A 73 -20.08 1.12 -7.31
N GLN A 74 -21.11 0.65 -6.62
CA GLN A 74 -21.36 0.97 -5.20
C GLN A 74 -20.27 0.39 -4.28
N ALA A 75 -19.74 -0.80 -4.58
CA ALA A 75 -18.60 -1.35 -3.86
C ALA A 75 -17.36 -0.48 -4.03
N ARG A 76 -17.07 -0.04 -5.26
CA ARG A 76 -15.98 0.89 -5.57
C ARG A 76 -16.17 2.25 -4.89
N GLN A 77 -17.36 2.84 -4.98
CA GLN A 77 -17.68 4.12 -4.34
C GLN A 77 -17.60 4.04 -2.81
N ARG A 78 -18.03 2.93 -2.19
CA ARG A 78 -17.83 2.72 -0.75
C ARG A 78 -16.35 2.60 -0.40
N GLY A 79 -15.55 1.92 -1.20
CA GLY A 79 -14.10 1.87 -1.02
C GLY A 79 -13.45 3.27 -1.13
N VAL A 80 -13.87 4.07 -2.11
CA VAL A 80 -13.39 5.45 -2.28
C VAL A 80 -13.85 6.36 -1.13
N ARG A 81 -15.11 6.28 -0.71
CA ARG A 81 -15.64 7.02 0.45
C ARG A 81 -15.08 6.54 1.80
N ALA A 82 -14.51 5.33 1.83
CA ALA A 82 -13.87 4.75 3.00
C ALA A 82 -12.35 4.95 3.04
N LEU A 83 -11.76 5.67 2.07
CA LEU A 83 -10.37 6.09 2.17
C LEU A 83 -10.22 6.96 3.43
N SER A 84 -9.39 6.50 4.36
CA SER A 84 -9.15 7.23 5.59
C SER A 84 -8.51 8.58 5.31
N LEU A 85 -8.51 9.49 6.28
CA LEU A 85 -7.76 10.74 6.16
C LEU A 85 -6.28 10.47 5.84
N HIS A 86 -5.71 9.43 6.45
CA HIS A 86 -4.34 8.99 6.19
C HIS A 86 -4.16 8.61 4.71
N ASP A 87 -5.03 7.75 4.17
CA ASP A 87 -4.90 7.28 2.79
C ASP A 87 -5.02 8.42 1.77
N ARG A 88 -5.97 9.34 1.99
CA ARG A 88 -6.15 10.50 1.10
C ARG A 88 -4.96 11.45 1.17
N LEU A 89 -4.42 11.68 2.37
CA LEU A 89 -3.24 12.52 2.56
C LEU A 89 -2.00 11.90 1.88
N GLY A 90 -1.81 10.59 2.03
CA GLY A 90 -0.74 9.84 1.37
C GLY A 90 -0.86 9.90 -0.15
N GLN A 91 -2.07 9.72 -0.71
CA GLN A 91 -2.31 9.86 -2.15
C GLN A 91 -1.99 11.26 -2.67
N LYS A 92 -2.43 12.32 -1.95
CA LYS A 92 -2.12 13.71 -2.32
C LYS A 92 -0.62 13.98 -2.31
N PHE A 93 0.09 13.52 -1.28
CA PHE A 93 1.53 13.72 -1.18
C PHE A 93 2.30 12.89 -2.22
N ALA A 94 1.85 11.67 -2.50
CA ALA A 94 2.40 10.86 -3.58
C ALA A 94 2.27 11.55 -4.95
N ALA A 95 1.13 12.18 -5.23
CA ALA A 95 0.93 12.97 -6.45
C ALA A 95 1.93 14.15 -6.55
N GLN A 96 2.24 14.82 -5.42
CA GLN A 96 3.28 15.85 -5.38
C GLN A 96 4.67 15.28 -5.70
N LEU A 97 5.02 14.11 -5.14
CA LEU A 97 6.29 13.45 -5.44
C LEU A 97 6.39 13.03 -6.91
N LEU A 98 5.33 12.47 -7.48
CA LEU A 98 5.27 12.13 -8.92
C LEU A 98 5.43 13.38 -9.79
N ALA A 99 4.74 14.47 -9.46
CA ALA A 99 4.85 15.75 -10.16
C ALA A 99 6.27 16.34 -10.10
N SER A 100 7.04 16.02 -9.06
CA SER A 100 8.47 16.38 -8.95
C SER A 100 9.41 15.48 -9.77
N GLY A 101 8.88 14.51 -10.52
CA GLY A 101 9.65 13.59 -11.37
C GLY A 101 10.22 12.38 -10.62
N ARG A 102 9.72 12.08 -9.42
CA ARG A 102 10.16 10.91 -8.63
C ARG A 102 9.38 9.66 -8.99
N ILE A 103 10.02 8.51 -8.82
CA ILE A 103 9.34 7.20 -8.83
C ILE A 103 8.90 6.90 -7.41
N VAL A 104 7.63 6.55 -7.22
CA VAL A 104 7.01 6.42 -5.89
C VAL A 104 6.38 5.05 -5.72
N TRP A 105 6.54 4.44 -4.56
CA TRP A 105 5.85 3.23 -4.13
C TRP A 105 5.11 3.52 -2.83
N THR A 106 3.89 3.00 -2.69
CA THR A 106 3.14 3.03 -1.44
C THR A 106 3.31 1.73 -0.68
N GLU A 107 3.38 1.80 0.65
CA GLU A 107 3.25 0.62 1.52
C GLU A 107 4.29 -0.49 1.21
N LEU A 108 5.48 -0.12 0.74
CA LEU A 108 6.48 -1.04 0.23
C LEU A 108 7.15 -1.80 1.39
N SER A 109 7.10 -3.13 1.38
CA SER A 109 7.76 -3.95 2.40
C SER A 109 9.25 -4.11 2.10
N LEU A 110 10.10 -3.50 2.94
CA LEU A 110 11.55 -3.44 2.81
C LEU A 110 12.24 -4.07 4.01
N ARG A 111 13.32 -4.82 3.79
CA ARG A 111 14.16 -5.31 4.88
C ARG A 111 15.19 -4.26 5.24
N ALA A 112 15.23 -3.87 6.52
CA ALA A 112 16.21 -2.96 7.08
C ALA A 112 17.04 -3.63 8.17
N VAL A 113 18.30 -3.22 8.30
CA VAL A 113 19.14 -3.56 9.46
C VAL A 113 18.99 -2.44 10.48
N ILE A 114 18.76 -2.81 11.74
CA ILE A 114 18.82 -1.88 12.86
C ILE A 114 19.92 -2.30 13.83
N ASP A 115 20.52 -1.32 14.49
CA ASP A 115 21.42 -1.58 15.60
C ASP A 115 20.59 -1.91 16.83
N THR A 116 20.86 -3.05 17.47
CA THR A 116 20.36 -3.27 18.82
C THR A 116 21.16 -2.38 19.76
N VAL A 117 20.51 -1.39 20.37
CA VAL A 117 21.02 -0.82 21.61
C VAL A 117 21.07 -1.98 22.61
N PRO A 118 22.21 -2.31 23.23
CA PRO A 118 22.22 -3.26 24.32
C PRO A 118 21.23 -2.72 25.37
N MET A 119 20.19 -3.48 25.70
CA MET A 119 19.44 -3.17 26.91
C MET A 119 20.45 -3.18 28.05
N GLY A 120 20.77 -2.00 28.58
CA GLY A 120 21.64 -1.87 29.74
C GLY A 120 21.08 -2.76 30.85
N ASP A 121 21.96 -3.59 31.41
CA ASP A 121 21.80 -4.46 32.58
C ASP A 121 20.43 -4.38 33.27
N VAL A 122 19.41 -4.99 32.66
CA VAL A 122 18.27 -5.45 33.44
C VAL A 122 18.75 -6.72 34.11
N VAL A 123 19.34 -6.56 35.29
CA VAL A 123 19.55 -7.65 36.23
C VAL A 123 18.20 -8.36 36.38
N PRO A 124 18.06 -9.63 35.95
CA PRO A 124 16.83 -10.37 36.18
C PRO A 124 16.60 -10.40 37.70
N PRO A 125 15.39 -10.15 38.22
CA PRO A 125 15.13 -10.39 39.62
C PRO A 125 15.48 -11.84 39.93
N ALA A 126 16.29 -12.03 40.96
CA ALA A 126 16.79 -13.33 41.39
C ALA A 126 15.63 -14.32 41.45
N ALA A 127 15.66 -15.33 40.58
CA ALA A 127 14.71 -16.42 40.59
C ALA A 127 14.87 -17.18 41.91
N THR A 128 13.87 -17.06 42.78
CA THR A 128 13.70 -17.95 43.93
C THR A 128 13.60 -19.37 43.41
N ALA A 129 14.47 -20.23 43.94
CA ALA A 129 14.47 -21.65 43.69
C ALA A 129 13.16 -22.27 44.17
N ASP A 130 12.34 -22.71 43.23
CA ASP A 130 11.54 -23.92 43.37
C ASP A 130 11.22 -24.48 41.97
N ALA A 131 11.70 -25.69 41.73
CA ALA A 131 11.55 -26.48 40.51
C ALA A 131 10.18 -27.25 40.54
N PRO A 132 9.71 -27.99 39.49
CA PRO A 132 10.52 -28.80 38.60
C PRO A 132 10.20 -28.79 37.09
N ALA A 133 11.28 -29.01 36.34
CA ALA A 133 11.47 -29.89 35.18
C ALA A 133 10.32 -30.09 34.17
N ASN A 134 10.55 -29.61 32.94
CA ASN A 134 10.29 -30.43 31.76
C ASN A 134 11.39 -30.20 30.71
N THR A 135 12.01 -31.29 30.27
CA THR A 135 13.25 -31.33 29.50
C THR A 135 12.98 -31.61 28.02
N ALA A 136 13.63 -30.87 27.11
CA ALA A 136 14.17 -31.40 25.85
C ALA A 136 15.23 -30.44 25.27
N PRO A 137 16.26 -30.95 24.56
CA PRO A 137 17.61 -30.36 24.55
C PRO A 137 17.90 -29.41 23.38
N ALA A 138 18.95 -28.61 23.57
CA ALA A 138 19.56 -27.75 22.56
C ALA A 138 20.10 -28.54 21.36
N MET A 139 19.73 -28.12 20.15
CA MET A 139 20.44 -28.50 18.93
C MET A 139 21.39 -27.37 18.53
N ALA A 140 22.68 -27.67 18.54
CA ALA A 140 23.70 -26.83 17.91
C ALA A 140 23.52 -26.82 16.37
N PRO A 141 23.83 -25.72 15.66
CA PRO A 141 23.84 -25.74 14.21
C PRO A 141 25.02 -26.55 13.67
N LEU A 142 24.74 -27.25 12.56
CA LEU A 142 25.45 -28.38 11.98
C LEU A 142 26.64 -28.01 11.06
N TRP A 143 27.17 -26.79 11.13
CA TRP A 143 28.28 -26.38 10.25
C TRP A 143 29.30 -25.56 11.03
N ALA A 144 30.49 -26.16 11.19
CA ALA A 144 31.63 -25.60 11.87
C ALA A 144 32.21 -24.40 11.11
N GLU A 145 32.74 -23.47 11.89
CA GLU A 145 33.43 -22.24 11.49
C GLU A 145 34.69 -22.56 10.67
N ASP A 146 34.80 -21.98 9.47
CA ASP A 146 36.11 -21.65 8.90
C ASP A 146 36.34 -20.15 9.08
N ASP A 147 37.35 -19.88 9.89
CA ASP A 147 37.76 -18.62 10.48
C ASP A 147 38.57 -17.78 9.48
N HIS A 148 38.14 -16.55 9.16
CA HIS A 148 39.01 -15.46 8.68
C HIS A 148 38.34 -14.06 8.86
N ALA A 149 38.57 -13.47 10.05
CA ALA A 149 38.75 -12.03 10.38
C ALA A 149 37.61 -10.98 10.17
N PRO A 150 37.59 -9.86 10.93
CA PRO A 150 38.08 -9.60 12.29
C PRO A 150 36.94 -9.28 13.28
N ALA A 151 37.14 -9.67 14.53
CA ALA A 151 36.33 -9.30 15.68
C ALA A 151 36.40 -7.79 15.97
N ALA A 152 35.56 -6.97 15.32
CA ALA A 152 35.35 -5.57 15.69
C ALA A 152 34.08 -4.92 15.08
N ARG A 153 32.90 -5.57 15.09
CA ARG A 153 31.58 -4.90 15.20
C ARG A 153 30.46 -5.95 15.24
N ALA A 154 30.06 -6.36 16.44
CA ALA A 154 28.83 -7.11 16.61
C ALA A 154 27.95 -6.41 17.65
N ALA A 155 27.55 -5.17 17.35
CA ALA A 155 26.15 -4.84 17.62
C ALA A 155 25.37 -5.87 16.79
N ALA A 156 24.58 -6.72 17.45
CA ALA A 156 23.87 -7.79 16.75
C ALA A 156 22.89 -7.15 15.76
N ASN A 157 23.28 -7.10 14.48
CA ASN A 157 22.46 -6.54 13.42
C ASN A 157 21.12 -7.30 13.36
N VAL A 158 20.03 -6.66 13.75
CA VAL A 158 18.69 -7.28 13.69
C VAL A 158 18.00 -6.82 12.42
N TRP A 159 17.63 -7.80 11.59
CA TRP A 159 16.79 -7.55 10.43
C TRP A 159 15.35 -7.27 10.86
N ARG A 160 14.78 -6.16 10.39
CA ARG A 160 13.36 -5.82 10.55
C ARG A 160 12.70 -5.61 9.20
N MET A 161 11.41 -5.93 9.15
CA MET A 161 10.56 -5.50 8.05
C MET A 161 10.09 -4.07 8.33
N ALA A 162 10.42 -3.17 7.43
CA ALA A 162 9.95 -1.79 7.38
C ALA A 162 8.91 -1.66 6.28
N ARG A 163 7.88 -0.84 6.53
CA ARG A 163 6.83 -0.58 5.56
C ARG A 163 6.48 0.90 5.58
N PRO A 164 7.32 1.76 4.96
CA PRO A 164 7.02 3.18 4.86
C PRO A 164 5.73 3.41 4.06
N ASP A 165 4.96 4.41 4.47
CA ASP A 165 3.72 4.80 3.77
C ASP A 165 4.03 5.17 2.31
N LEU A 166 5.08 5.99 2.11
CA LEU A 166 5.63 6.34 0.80
C LEU A 166 7.15 6.16 0.76
N PHE A 167 7.63 5.37 -0.19
CA PHE A 167 9.03 5.28 -0.56
C PHE A 167 9.22 5.89 -1.94
N SER A 168 10.23 6.74 -2.13
CA SER A 168 10.48 7.32 -3.45
C SER A 168 11.96 7.46 -3.78
N VAL A 169 12.26 7.44 -5.07
CA VAL A 169 13.60 7.68 -5.61
C VAL A 169 13.55 8.67 -6.76
N ARG A 170 14.66 9.33 -7.06
CA ARG A 170 14.81 10.10 -8.30
C ARG A 170 14.77 9.17 -9.51
N ASN A 171 14.16 9.64 -10.59
CA ASN A 171 14.26 8.97 -11.88
C ASN A 171 15.65 9.27 -12.49
N THR A 172 16.58 8.33 -12.37
CA THR A 172 17.98 8.47 -12.81
C THR A 172 18.55 7.14 -13.27
N SER A 173 19.51 7.17 -14.18
CA SER A 173 20.28 6.00 -14.62
C SER A 173 21.55 5.76 -13.80
N VAL A 174 21.91 6.69 -12.90
CA VAL A 174 23.12 6.59 -12.06
C VAL A 174 22.72 6.22 -10.63
N PRO A 175 23.12 5.04 -10.12
CA PRO A 175 22.71 4.56 -8.79
C PRO A 175 23.06 5.52 -7.64
N ALA A 176 24.18 6.23 -7.74
CA ALA A 176 24.62 7.19 -6.73
C ALA A 176 23.75 8.45 -6.62
N TYR A 177 22.87 8.70 -7.61
CA TYR A 177 21.98 9.87 -7.62
C TYR A 177 20.54 9.51 -7.25
N LEU A 178 20.30 8.28 -6.80
CA LEU A 178 18.95 7.74 -6.58
C LEU A 178 18.17 8.51 -5.51
N GLN A 179 18.87 9.08 -4.52
CA GLN A 179 18.29 9.84 -3.40
C GLN A 179 17.01 9.18 -2.83
N PRO A 180 17.11 7.98 -2.24
CA PRO A 180 15.96 7.31 -1.63
C PRO A 180 15.37 8.17 -0.50
N MET A 181 14.06 8.30 -0.48
CA MET A 181 13.34 9.08 0.54
C MET A 181 12.18 8.26 1.11
N VAL A 182 11.97 8.39 2.41
CA VAL A 182 10.80 7.86 3.12
C VAL A 182 9.94 9.02 3.57
N HIS A 183 8.63 8.94 3.32
CA HIS A 183 7.64 9.86 3.86
C HIS A 183 6.60 9.07 4.63
N GLU A 184 6.54 9.33 5.94
CA GLU A 184 5.60 8.72 6.85
C GLU A 184 4.44 9.71 7.12
N VAL A 185 3.24 9.29 6.76
CA VAL A 185 2.01 10.09 6.78
C VAL A 185 1.31 9.90 8.12
N LYS A 186 0.90 11.00 8.76
CA LYS A 186 0.18 10.99 10.03
C LYS A 186 -1.10 11.80 9.94
N ALA A 187 -2.22 11.11 10.18
CA ALA A 187 -3.54 11.73 10.12
C ALA A 187 -3.99 12.34 11.46
N SER A 188 -3.33 11.98 12.57
CA SER A 188 -3.66 12.49 13.90
C SER A 188 -2.41 12.67 14.77
N ARG A 189 -2.51 13.54 15.77
CA ARG A 189 -1.46 13.74 16.78
C ARG A 189 -1.16 12.47 17.57
N ALA A 190 -2.18 11.68 17.90
CA ALA A 190 -2.00 10.42 18.62
C ALA A 190 -1.17 9.40 17.81
N ASP A 191 -1.44 9.31 16.50
CA ASP A 191 -0.69 8.46 15.56
C ASP A 191 0.77 8.90 15.46
N LEU A 192 1.01 10.21 15.27
CA LEU A 192 2.37 10.78 15.25
C LEU A 192 3.14 10.50 16.56
N LEU A 193 2.55 10.80 17.71
CA LEU A 193 3.20 10.56 19.01
C LEU A 193 3.44 9.07 19.26
N SER A 194 2.57 8.20 18.78
CA SER A 194 2.79 6.76 18.83
C SER A 194 4.06 6.38 18.06
N ASP A 195 4.20 6.86 16.83
CA ASP A 195 5.37 6.60 16.00
C ASP A 195 6.67 7.16 16.58
N LEU A 196 6.63 8.34 17.19
CA LEU A 196 7.78 8.96 17.86
C LEU A 196 8.27 8.17 19.08
N ARG A 197 7.47 7.26 19.64
CA ARG A 197 7.93 6.33 20.70
C ARG A 197 8.68 5.10 20.18
N HIS A 198 8.65 4.83 18.87
CA HIS A 198 9.21 3.60 18.29
C HIS A 198 10.58 3.83 17.63
N ASP A 199 11.64 3.83 18.44
CA ASP A 199 13.02 4.09 17.99
C ASP A 199 13.47 3.12 16.89
N ALA A 200 13.15 1.84 17.02
CA ALA A 200 13.52 0.82 16.04
C ALA A 200 12.86 1.04 14.66
N LYS A 201 11.63 1.57 14.62
CA LYS A 201 10.96 1.90 13.36
C LYS A 201 11.70 3.04 12.66
N ARG A 202 12.10 4.07 13.42
CA ARG A 202 12.85 5.21 12.88
C ARG A 202 14.24 4.81 12.40
N GLN A 203 14.97 3.99 13.15
CA GLN A 203 16.26 3.47 12.71
C GLN A 203 16.14 2.69 11.39
N ALA A 204 15.10 1.85 11.27
CA ALA A 204 14.87 1.09 10.05
C ALA A 204 14.65 2.01 8.83
N TYR A 205 13.92 3.12 9.00
CA TYR A 205 13.71 4.09 7.93
C TYR A 205 14.98 4.88 7.60
N GLN A 206 15.72 5.32 8.62
CA GLN A 206 17.00 6.01 8.43
C GLN A 206 18.02 5.15 7.69
N TRP A 207 17.99 3.84 7.88
CA TRP A 207 18.85 2.91 7.13
C TRP A 207 18.46 2.79 5.65
N LEU A 208 17.17 2.97 5.32
CA LEU A 208 16.62 2.82 3.98
C LEU A 208 16.60 4.10 3.15
N CYS A 209 16.78 5.26 3.76
CA CYS A 209 16.56 6.58 3.14
C CYS A 209 17.81 7.45 3.27
N GLU A 210 17.99 8.40 2.34
CA GLU A 210 18.89 9.52 2.57
C GLU A 210 18.23 10.64 3.38
N GLU A 211 16.92 10.78 3.20
CA GLU A 211 16.09 11.79 3.83
C GLU A 211 14.75 11.14 4.22
N CYS A 212 14.36 11.36 5.47
CA CYS A 212 13.13 10.81 6.03
C CYS A 212 12.26 11.97 6.54
N TYR A 213 10.96 11.90 6.23
CA TYR A 213 10.00 12.97 6.47
C TYR A 213 8.76 12.46 7.20
N TYR A 214 8.20 13.31 8.07
CA TYR A 214 6.81 13.22 8.46
C TYR A 214 5.94 14.14 7.61
N VAL A 215 4.74 13.68 7.26
CA VAL A 215 3.74 14.42 6.48
C VAL A 215 2.42 14.44 7.24
N PHE A 216 1.92 15.62 7.61
CA PHE A 216 0.68 15.74 8.38
C PHE A 216 -0.08 17.05 8.11
N PRO A 217 -1.38 17.15 8.43
CA PRO A 217 -2.13 18.41 8.40
C PRO A 217 -1.60 19.45 9.39
N ALA A 218 -1.80 20.73 9.08
CA ALA A 218 -1.43 21.83 9.97
C ALA A 218 -2.11 21.69 11.35
N GLY A 219 -1.34 21.98 12.41
CA GLY A 219 -1.80 21.91 13.79
C GLY A 219 -1.66 20.53 14.46
N ILE A 220 -1.08 19.51 13.78
CA ILE A 220 -0.82 18.21 14.40
C ILE A 220 0.36 18.25 15.39
N ALA A 221 1.46 18.88 15.00
CA ALA A 221 2.65 19.05 15.85
C ALA A 221 3.48 20.26 15.41
N GLU A 222 4.19 20.82 16.37
CA GLU A 222 5.20 21.85 16.15
C GLU A 222 6.55 21.22 15.75
N PRO A 223 7.42 21.93 15.01
CA PRO A 223 8.69 21.38 14.56
C PRO A 223 9.62 20.86 15.67
N GLU A 224 9.57 21.47 16.85
CA GLU A 224 10.39 21.14 18.01
C GLU A 224 9.99 19.79 18.63
N GLU A 225 8.78 19.30 18.37
CA GLU A 225 8.30 17.99 18.84
C GLU A 225 8.88 16.84 18.02
N ILE A 226 9.42 17.11 16.83
CA ILE A 226 9.95 16.13 15.90
C ILE A 226 11.48 16.15 15.96
N PRO A 227 12.17 14.99 16.02
CA PRO A 227 13.63 14.94 16.01
C PRO A 227 14.26 15.75 14.88
N GLU A 228 15.26 16.57 15.19
CA GLU A 228 15.83 17.60 14.29
C GLU A 228 16.31 17.06 12.93
N HIS A 229 16.74 15.80 12.87
CA HIS A 229 17.22 15.16 11.65
C HIS A 229 16.09 14.72 10.70
N VAL A 230 14.84 14.70 11.15
CA VAL A 230 13.67 14.32 10.35
C VAL A 230 13.01 15.57 9.78
N GLY A 231 12.71 15.54 8.49
CA GLY A 231 12.04 16.63 7.79
C GLY A 231 10.53 16.64 8.05
N ILE A 232 9.90 17.79 7.81
CA ILE A 232 8.49 18.01 8.13
C ILE A 232 7.79 18.67 6.95
N TRP A 233 6.78 17.99 6.42
CA TRP A 233 5.82 18.55 5.49
C TRP A 233 4.47 18.73 6.16
N VAL A 234 3.90 19.92 5.99
CA VAL A 234 2.59 20.26 6.55
C VAL A 234 1.60 20.59 5.45
N LEU A 235 0.41 19.98 5.50
CA LEU A 235 -0.71 20.35 4.65
C LEU A 235 -1.51 21.49 5.26
N HIS A 236 -1.56 22.63 4.56
CA HIS A 236 -2.44 23.75 4.90
C HIS A 236 -3.75 23.65 4.12
N GLY A 237 -4.89 23.63 4.81
CA GLY A 237 -6.22 23.48 4.22
C GLY A 237 -6.73 22.05 4.22
N SER A 238 -7.74 21.76 3.38
CA SER A 238 -8.29 20.41 3.20
C SER A 238 -7.35 19.51 2.37
N VAL A 239 -7.59 18.20 2.36
CA VAL A 239 -6.80 17.28 1.51
C VAL A 239 -7.10 17.51 0.03
N GLU A 240 -8.28 18.00 -0.29
CA GLU A 240 -8.73 18.27 -1.65
C GLU A 240 -7.99 19.49 -2.22
N ASP A 241 -8.08 20.64 -1.55
CA ASP A 241 -7.62 21.94 -2.11
C ASP A 241 -6.39 22.52 -1.40
N GLY A 242 -5.94 21.88 -0.32
CA GLY A 242 -4.80 22.34 0.45
C GLY A 242 -3.46 22.20 -0.27
N ARG A 243 -2.45 22.88 0.26
CA ARG A 243 -1.07 22.84 -0.26
C ARG A 243 -0.11 22.33 0.80
N PHE A 244 0.91 21.59 0.38
CA PHE A 244 1.98 21.20 1.28
C PHE A 244 3.04 22.30 1.38
N GLU A 245 3.48 22.56 2.60
CA GLU A 245 4.58 23.44 2.93
C GLU A 245 5.70 22.61 3.60
N LEU A 246 6.94 22.82 3.17
CA LEU A 246 8.10 22.23 3.81
C LEU A 246 8.49 23.11 5.00
N LEU A 247 8.05 22.74 6.21
CA LEU A 247 8.38 23.49 7.42
C LEU A 247 9.85 23.33 7.82
N ARG A 248 10.40 22.12 7.64
CA ARG A 248 11.80 21.83 7.95
C ARG A 248 12.37 20.79 6.98
N PRO A 249 13.51 21.04 6.32
CA PRO A 249 14.18 20.03 5.52
C PRO A 249 14.69 18.88 6.40
N ALA A 250 14.72 17.67 5.88
CA ALA A 250 15.38 16.55 6.54
C ALA A 250 16.90 16.72 6.49
N ARG A 251 17.61 16.16 7.46
CA ARG A 251 19.06 16.05 7.37
C ARG A 251 19.41 14.99 6.34
N HIS A 252 20.19 15.39 5.34
CA HIS A 252 20.70 14.46 4.34
C HIS A 252 21.79 13.57 4.93
N ASN A 253 21.60 12.25 4.83
CA ASN A 253 22.62 11.24 5.13
C ASN A 253 22.77 10.33 3.92
N ARG A 254 24.00 10.09 3.43
CA ARG A 254 24.16 9.19 2.28
C ARG A 254 23.70 7.77 2.62
N CYS A 255 22.96 7.16 1.70
CA CYS A 255 22.42 5.81 1.83
C CYS A 255 22.73 5.04 0.54
N THR A 256 23.35 3.86 0.68
CA THR A 256 23.50 2.92 -0.45
C THR A 256 22.49 1.81 -0.26
N LEU A 257 21.52 1.71 -1.18
CA LEU A 257 20.52 0.67 -1.10
C LEU A 257 21.14 -0.72 -1.32
N PRO A 258 20.91 -1.68 -0.42
CA PRO A 258 21.40 -3.05 -0.58
C PRO A 258 20.64 -3.75 -1.72
N PHE A 259 21.24 -4.81 -2.27
CA PHE A 259 20.64 -5.57 -3.37
C PHE A 259 19.24 -6.14 -3.04
N SER A 260 18.98 -6.49 -1.77
CA SER A 260 17.66 -6.94 -1.32
C SER A 260 16.57 -5.88 -1.49
N VAL A 261 16.90 -4.60 -1.28
CA VAL A 261 15.97 -3.48 -1.50
C VAL A 261 15.76 -3.24 -2.99
N TRP A 262 16.82 -3.29 -3.80
CA TRP A 262 16.69 -3.27 -5.27
C TRP A 262 15.73 -4.34 -5.77
N MET A 263 15.81 -5.56 -5.23
CA MET A 263 14.92 -6.64 -5.60
C MET A 263 13.47 -6.42 -5.17
N ALA A 264 13.25 -5.77 -4.03
CA ALA A 264 11.90 -5.37 -3.62
C ALA A 264 11.32 -4.31 -4.57
N LEU A 265 12.12 -3.30 -4.95
CA LEU A 265 11.71 -2.25 -5.90
C LEU A 265 11.37 -2.83 -7.28
N CYS A 266 12.18 -3.76 -7.79
CA CYS A 266 11.93 -4.40 -9.10
C CYS A 266 10.67 -5.26 -9.13
N LYS A 267 10.29 -5.85 -7.99
CA LYS A 267 9.08 -6.69 -7.88
C LYS A 267 7.81 -5.88 -7.66
N ALA A 268 7.93 -4.66 -7.14
CA ALA A 268 6.81 -3.79 -6.83
C ALA A 268 6.47 -2.89 -8.03
N THR A 269 5.18 -2.71 -8.30
CA THR A 269 4.71 -1.74 -9.30
C THR A 269 4.71 -0.34 -8.69
N PRO A 270 5.50 0.63 -9.21
CA PRO A 270 5.43 2.01 -8.73
C PRO A 270 4.08 2.64 -9.09
N LEU A 271 3.70 3.66 -8.33
CA LEU A 271 2.56 4.50 -8.67
C LEU A 271 2.78 5.18 -10.01
N ARG A 272 1.68 5.37 -10.75
CA ARG A 272 1.64 6.13 -11.99
C ARG A 272 0.79 7.37 -11.79
N SER A 273 1.15 8.44 -12.47
CA SER A 273 0.29 9.62 -12.56
C SER A 273 -0.90 9.31 -13.45
N ASP A 274 -2.09 9.84 -13.15
CA ASP A 274 -3.26 9.74 -14.04
C ASP A 274 -3.00 10.36 -15.43
N GLY A 275 -2.01 11.25 -15.53
CA GLY A 275 -1.54 11.88 -16.78
C GLY A 275 -0.49 11.08 -17.56
N ASP A 276 0.05 9.98 -17.00
CA ASP A 276 0.87 9.04 -17.78
C ASP A 276 -0.06 8.28 -18.73
N MET A 277 -0.38 8.96 -19.84
CA MET A 277 -1.19 8.43 -20.93
C MET A 277 -0.74 7.01 -21.22
N THR A 278 -1.67 6.07 -21.02
CA THR A 278 -1.58 4.71 -21.53
C THR A 278 -1.05 4.78 -22.95
N GLN A 279 0.10 4.18 -23.21
CA GLN A 279 0.69 4.10 -24.54
C GLN A 279 -0.43 3.76 -25.53
N THR A 280 -0.77 4.73 -26.38
CA THR A 280 -1.84 4.61 -27.37
C THR A 280 -1.48 3.44 -28.27
N HIS A 281 -2.45 2.58 -28.59
CA HIS A 281 -2.17 1.41 -29.40
C HIS A 281 -1.58 1.86 -30.73
N LEU A 282 -0.47 1.27 -31.16
CA LEU A 282 0.18 1.63 -32.42
C LEU A 282 -0.86 1.45 -33.56
N GLY A 283 -1.33 2.55 -34.14
CA GLY A 283 -2.38 2.56 -35.18
C GLY A 283 -3.71 3.23 -34.81
N GLU A 284 -3.90 3.75 -33.59
CA GLU A 284 -5.08 4.59 -33.30
C GLU A 284 -4.97 5.97 -34.00
N PRO A 285 -6.01 6.43 -34.71
CA PRO A 285 -6.00 7.75 -35.34
C PRO A 285 -5.97 8.83 -34.27
N ALA A 286 -5.07 9.80 -34.42
CA ALA A 286 -4.97 10.94 -33.51
C ALA A 286 -6.34 11.64 -33.37
N PRO A 287 -6.75 12.04 -32.16
CA PRO A 287 -7.96 12.82 -32.00
C PRO A 287 -7.84 14.12 -32.80
N PRO A 288 -8.93 14.61 -33.42
CA PRO A 288 -8.89 15.82 -34.23
C PRO A 288 -8.40 16.99 -33.38
N ALA A 289 -7.42 17.72 -33.91
CA ALA A 289 -6.91 18.94 -33.30
C ALA A 289 -8.08 19.91 -33.08
N THR A 290 -8.38 20.23 -31.82
CA THR A 290 -9.25 21.36 -31.51
C THR A 290 -8.46 22.63 -31.80
N ASP A 291 -8.69 23.20 -32.98
CA ASP A 291 -8.31 24.57 -33.31
C ASP A 291 -8.93 25.49 -32.25
N THR A 292 -8.08 26.00 -31.37
CA THR A 292 -8.41 27.14 -30.52
C THR A 292 -8.14 28.38 -31.36
N PRO A 293 -9.16 29.21 -31.66
CA PRO A 293 -8.94 30.43 -32.43
C PRO A 293 -8.05 31.37 -31.62
N THR A 294 -6.86 31.63 -32.15
CA THR A 294 -5.91 32.62 -31.64
C THR A 294 -6.44 33.99 -32.00
N THR A 295 -6.86 34.79 -31.02
CA THR A 295 -7.11 36.23 -31.23
C THR A 295 -5.78 36.97 -31.07
N PRO A 296 -5.27 37.67 -32.10
CA PRO A 296 -4.07 38.50 -31.99
C PRO A 296 -4.43 39.90 -31.44
N PRO A 297 -3.43 40.74 -31.10
CA PRO A 297 -3.45 41.66 -29.95
C PRO A 297 -4.36 42.89 -30.08
#